data_AF-E3M499-F1
#
_entry.id   AF-E3M499-F1
#
_cell.length_a   1.000
_cell.length_b   1.000
_cell.length_c   1.000
_cell.angle_alpha   90.00
_cell.angle_beta   90.00
_cell.angle_gamma   90.00
#
_symmetry.space_group_name_H-M   'P 1'
#
loop_
_entity.id
_entity.type
_entity.pdbx_description
1 polymer ?
#
loop_
_entity_poly.entity_id
_entity_poly.type
_entity_poly.pdbx_seq_one_letter_code
_entity_poly.pdbx_strand_id
1 'polypeptide(L)' 'MNTWIHGWKRKGWKTSTGSDVLNRDVLTKIDNLRQKLKVKFVHVRGHAGIDGNEKADELARKGAQMY' A
#
# COMPACT_ATOMS: atom_id res chain seq x y z
N MET A 1 0.41 0.58 -10.10
CA MET A 1 1.08 1.20 -8.94
C MET A 1 1.57 2.55 -9.36
N ASN A 2 1.37 3.57 -8.52
CA ASN A 2 1.67 4.95 -8.85
C ASN A 2 3.15 5.16 -9.24
N THR A 3 3.39 6.21 -10.01
CA THR A 3 4.69 6.61 -10.56
C THR A 3 5.82 6.71 -9.53
N TRP A 4 5.48 6.93 -8.25
CA TRP A 4 6.44 7.16 -7.18
C TRP A 4 7.34 5.99 -6.85
N ILE A 5 6.83 4.75 -6.84
CA ILE A 5 7.66 3.60 -6.44
C ILE A 5 8.83 3.40 -7.40
N HIS A 6 8.65 3.68 -8.68
CA HIS A 6 9.73 3.61 -9.67
C HIS A 6 10.81 4.64 -9.39
N GLY A 7 10.42 5.86 -9.00
CA GLY A 7 11.33 6.92 -8.58
C GLY A 7 12.09 6.57 -7.30
N TRP A 8 11.38 6.07 -6.27
CA TRP A 8 12.00 5.66 -5.02
C TRP A 8 12.98 4.51 -5.21
N LYS A 9 12.63 3.46 -5.97
CA LYS A 9 13.56 2.36 -6.27
C LYS A 9 14.83 2.87 -6.97
N ARG A 10 14.70 3.78 -7.93
CA ARG A 10 15.85 4.39 -8.62
C ARG A 10 16.75 5.19 -7.67
N LYS A 11 16.16 5.84 -6.67
CA LYS A 11 16.87 6.63 -5.65
C LYS A 11 17.24 5.81 -4.40
N GLY A 12 17.25 4.48 -4.46
CA GLY A 12 17.61 3.64 -3.32
C GLY A 12 16.67 3.77 -2.11
N TRP A 13 15.38 4.02 -2.36
CA TRP A 13 14.34 4.28 -1.36
C TRP A 13 14.56 5.54 -0.51
N LYS A 14 15.11 6.59 -1.12
CA LYS A 14 15.24 7.92 -0.53
C LYS A 14 14.21 8.91 -1.09
N THR A 15 13.77 9.85 -0.25
CA THR A 15 12.94 10.98 -0.64
C THR A 15 13.75 12.01 -1.45
N SER A 16 13.10 13.06 -1.95
CA SER A 16 13.80 14.19 -2.60
C SER A 16 14.76 14.91 -1.66
N THR A 17 14.53 14.87 -0.35
CA THR A 17 15.37 15.50 0.68
C THR A 17 16.49 14.59 1.19
N GLY A 18 16.64 13.37 0.65
CA GLY A 18 17.70 12.43 1.03
C GLY A 18 17.39 11.53 2.24
N SER A 19 16.30 11.79 2.95
CA SER A 19 15.79 10.93 4.03
C SER A 19 15.25 9.61 3.48
N ASP A 20 15.12 8.58 4.32
CA ASP A 20 14.43 7.35 3.93
C ASP A 20 12.95 7.61 3.66
N VAL A 21 12.39 6.90 2.68
CA VAL A 21 10.95 6.88 2.44
C VAL A 21 10.24 6.32 3.66
N LEU A 22 9.19 7.01 4.12
CA LEU A 22 8.37 6.56 5.24
C LEU A 22 7.76 5.18 4.92
N ASN A 23 7.73 4.28 5.90
CA ASN A 23 7.22 2.90 5.76
C ASN A 23 7.93 2.08 4.67
N ARG A 24 9.22 2.37 4.43
CA ARG A 24 10.06 1.66 3.44
C ARG A 24 10.01 0.15 3.59
N ASP A 25 10.01 -0.35 4.81
CA ASP A 25 9.97 -1.78 5.12
C ASP A 25 8.68 -2.45 4.59
N VAL A 26 7.51 -1.83 4.84
CA VAL A 26 6.21 -2.30 4.33
C VAL A 26 6.15 -2.19 2.81
N LEU A 27 6.55 -1.05 2.26
CA LEU A 27 6.48 -0.79 0.81
C LEU A 27 7.38 -1.74 0.02
N THR A 28 8.58 -2.04 0.53
CA THR A 28 9.51 -2.98 -0.11
C THR A 28 8.95 -4.40 -0.07
N LYS A 29 8.33 -4.82 1.04
CA LYS A 29 7.66 -6.13 1.13
C LYS A 29 6.53 -6.26 0.11
N ILE A 30 5.65 -5.26 0.00
CA ILE A 30 4.57 -5.24 -0.99
C ILE A 30 5.13 -5.28 -2.42
N ASP A 31 6.19 -4.52 -2.70
CA ASP A 31 6.84 -4.49 -4.02
C ASP A 31 7.44 -5.84 -4.43
N ASN A 32 7.99 -6.58 -3.47
CA ASN A 32 8.56 -7.90 -3.73
C ASN A 32 7.47 -8.95 -3.92
N LEU A 33 6.40 -8.91 -3.11
CA LEU A 33 5.29 -9.85 -3.23
C LEU A 33 4.51 -9.68 -4.53
N ARG A 34 4.22 -8.43 -4.92
CA ARG A 34 3.48 -8.16 -6.16
C ARG A 34 4.22 -8.59 -7.42
N GLN A 35 5.56 -8.67 -7.40
CA GLN A 35 6.35 -9.18 -8.53
C GLN A 35 6.17 -10.70 -8.71
N LYS A 36 5.79 -11.41 -7.64
CA LYS A 36 5.57 -12.86 -7.65
C LYS A 36 4.11 -13.23 -7.92
N LEU A 37 3.19 -12.26 -7.85
CA LEU A 37 1.75 -12.48 -7.95
C LEU A 37 1.17 -11.74 -9.16
N LYS A 38 0.15 -12.32 -9.81
CA LYS A 38 -0.63 -11.62 -10.82
C LYS A 38 -1.71 -10.76 -10.15
N VAL A 39 -1.34 -9.56 -9.71
CA VAL A 39 -2.23 -8.62 -9.01
C VAL A 39 -2.53 -7.38 -9.85
N LYS A 40 -3.81 -7.00 -9.90
CA LYS A 40 -4.28 -5.74 -10.47
C LYS A 40 -4.77 -4.84 -9.33
N PHE A 41 -4.16 -3.67 -9.20
CA PHE A 41 -4.62 -2.65 -8.27
C PHE A 41 -5.78 -1.87 -8.88
N VAL A 42 -6.92 -1.85 -8.19
CA VAL A 42 -8.11 -1.08 -8.58
C VAL A 42 -8.40 -0.09 -7.47
N HIS A 43 -8.41 1.20 -7.82
CA HIS A 43 -8.86 2.24 -6.91
C HIS A 43 -10.38 2.32 -6.96
N VAL A 44 -11.02 2.22 -5.80
CA VAL A 44 -12.48 2.30 -5.66
C VAL A 44 -12.82 3.49 -4.78
N ARG A 45 -13.99 4.09 -5.00
CA ARG A 45 -14.50 5.11 -4.09
C ARG A 45 -14.81 4.46 -2.74
N GLY A 46 -14.48 5.17 -1.66
CA GLY A 46 -14.87 4.74 -0.31
C GLY A 46 -16.39 4.67 -0.17
N HIS A 47 -16.88 3.75 0.66
CA HIS A 47 -18.31 3.57 0.97
C HIS A 47 -19.21 3.42 -0.27
N ALA A 48 -18.71 2.72 -1.29
CA ALA A 48 -19.40 2.53 -2.56
C ALA A 48 -20.23 1.24 -2.64
N GLY A 49 -20.51 0.54 -1.53
CA GLY A 49 -21.28 -0.71 -1.56
C GLY A 49 -20.49 -1.94 -2.01
N ILE A 50 -19.15 -1.86 -2.05
CA ILE A 50 -18.33 -2.99 -2.52
C ILE A 50 -18.10 -3.93 -1.34
N ASP A 51 -18.87 -5.02 -1.30
CA ASP A 51 -18.94 -5.99 -0.20
C ASP A 51 -17.56 -6.35 0.40
N GLY A 52 -16.61 -6.76 -0.45
CA GLY A 52 -15.26 -7.12 0.02
C GLY A 52 -14.48 -5.95 0.65
N ASN A 53 -14.66 -4.73 0.17
CA ASN A 53 -14.03 -3.54 0.74
C ASN A 53 -14.72 -3.10 2.05
N GLU A 54 -16.05 -3.21 2.11
CA GLU A 54 -16.81 -2.91 3.33
C GLU A 54 -16.45 -3.88 4.45
N LYS A 55 -16.29 -5.17 4.12
CA LYS A 55 -15.85 -6.15 5.10
C LYS A 55 -14.42 -5.88 5.57
N ALA A 56 -13.53 -5.49 4.65
CA ALA A 56 -12.17 -5.11 5.01
C ALA A 56 -12.13 -3.89 5.96
N ASP A 57 -12.97 -2.88 5.73
CA ASP A 57 -13.11 -1.70 6.60
C ASP A 57 -13.66 -2.08 7.98
N GLU A 58 -14.71 -2.91 8.05
CA GLU A 58 -15.25 -3.42 9.32
C GLU A 58 -14.17 -4.15 10.14
N LEU A 59 -13.41 -5.03 9.51
CA LEU A 59 -12.34 -5.79 10.18
C LEU A 59 -11.20 -4.88 10.64
N ALA A 60 -10.80 -3.91 9.81
CA ALA A 60 -9.77 -2.94 10.18
C ALA A 60 -10.19 -2.11 11.40
N ARG A 61 -11.45 -1.66 11.46
CA ARG A 61 -11.99 -0.92 12.61
C ARG A 61 -12.02 -1.76 13.88
N LYS A 62 -12.45 -3.02 13.78
CA LYS A 62 -12.43 -3.95 14.92
C LYS A 62 -11.01 -4.16 15.44
N GLY A 63 -10.05 -4.37 14.54
CA GLY A 63 -8.64 -4.51 14.91
C GLY A 63 -8.09 -3.27 15.61
N ALA A 64 -8.44 -2.07 15.13
CA ALA A 64 -8.02 -0.82 15.74
C ALA A 64 -8.60 -0.60 17.15
N GLN A 65 -9.82 -1.06 17.41
CA GLN A 65 -10.47 -0.96 18.74
C GLN A 65 -9.90 -1.92 19.79
N MET A 66 -9.11 -2.91 19.39
CA MET A 66 -8.49 -3.88 20.29
C MET A 66 -7.16 -3.40 20.89
N TYR A 67 -6.69 -2.22 20.49
CA TYR A 67 -5.46 -1.56 20.96
C TYR A 67 -5.80 -0.27 21.70
#